data_AF-A0A7X7FJ31-F1
#
_entry.id   AF-A0A7X7FJ31-F1
#
_cell.length_a   1.000
_cell.length_b   1.000
_cell.length_c   1.000
_cell.angle_alpha   90.00
_cell.angle_beta   90.00
_cell.angle_gamma   90.00
#
_symmetry.space_group_name_H-M   'P 1'
#
loop_
_entity.id
_entity.type
_entity.pdbx_description
1 polymer ?
#
loop_
_entity_poly.entity_id
_entity_poly.type
_entity_poly.pdbx_seq_one_letter_code
_entity_poly.pdbx_strand_id
1 'polypeptide(L)'
;MSDRQSPQATCRAKCLPRCQRAGITATELVVVICVILILVVLVVVQWTRRPPQRTSCAAMLSGIAKGLYTYATENGDVYPIAAHAPADADEVGRVKYAPGMIGTHRGVAGDPNSGETTEADTEMSTTRNLWVLVRTGGTSPRSFICPSSPDKANDEDNPAEFRDFRSWKEVSYGYQVPYGKHGRPTTECDPRMALAADKGPYGAALESGTKNPGVPTLWFDVPPDDWTPWNSPNHAG
;
A
#
# COMPACT_ATOMS: atom_id res chain seq x y z
N MET A 1 30.71 91.07 -53.80
CA MET A 1 30.13 89.75 -54.12
C MET A 1 30.58 88.76 -53.06
N SER A 2 29.65 87.89 -52.68
CA SER A 2 29.78 86.69 -51.85
C SER A 2 29.54 86.82 -50.34
N ASP A 3 28.27 86.55 -50.02
CA ASP A 3 27.71 85.97 -48.81
C ASP A 3 28.60 84.95 -48.08
N ARG A 4 28.51 84.97 -46.74
CA ARG A 4 28.54 83.76 -45.90
C ARG A 4 27.48 83.87 -44.80
N GLN A 5 26.40 83.13 -44.98
CA GLN A 5 25.42 82.82 -43.95
C GLN A 5 26.01 81.83 -42.93
N SER A 6 25.80 82.11 -41.65
CA SER A 6 25.99 81.19 -40.53
C SER A 6 24.62 80.61 -40.14
N PRO A 7 24.49 79.28 -39.90
CA PRO A 7 23.21 78.68 -39.55
C PRO A 7 22.89 78.90 -38.05
N GLN A 8 21.69 79.41 -37.77
CA GLN A 8 21.15 79.47 -36.41
C GLN A 8 20.68 78.08 -35.97
N ALA A 9 21.26 77.57 -34.88
CA ALA A 9 20.83 76.35 -34.24
C ALA A 9 19.53 76.58 -33.45
N THR A 10 18.41 76.05 -33.95
CA THR A 10 17.15 75.98 -33.20
C THR A 10 17.17 74.79 -32.24
N CYS A 11 17.28 75.03 -30.93
CA CYS A 11 17.02 74.04 -29.90
C CYS A 11 15.51 73.72 -29.85
N ARG A 12 15.10 72.62 -30.51
CA ARG A 12 13.78 72.02 -30.29
C ARG A 12 13.80 71.23 -28.99
N ALA A 13 13.19 71.77 -27.94
CA ALA A 13 12.85 71.01 -26.75
C ALA A 13 11.87 69.89 -27.14
N LYS A 14 12.32 68.63 -27.08
CA LYS A 14 11.44 67.46 -27.17
C LYS A 14 10.75 67.31 -25.81
N CYS A 15 9.46 67.60 -25.74
CA CYS A 15 8.63 67.20 -24.61
C CYS A 15 8.62 65.67 -24.53
N LEU A 16 9.19 65.11 -23.46
CA LEU A 16 9.11 63.68 -23.18
C LEU A 16 7.65 63.32 -22.80
N PRO A 17 7.13 62.18 -23.28
CA PRO A 17 5.79 61.73 -22.92
C PRO A 17 5.72 61.46 -21.42
N ARG A 18 4.76 62.12 -20.77
CA ARG A 18 4.48 61.99 -19.34
C ARG A 18 3.90 60.58 -19.10
N CYS A 19 4.67 59.68 -18.48
CA CYS A 19 4.14 58.41 -17.98
C CYS A 19 3.04 58.71 -16.96
N GLN A 20 1.78 58.58 -17.38
CA GLN A 20 0.65 58.58 -16.47
C GLN A 20 0.73 57.30 -15.64
N ARG A 21 1.16 57.43 -14.38
CA ARG A 21 1.05 56.36 -13.40
C ARG A 21 -0.44 56.14 -13.15
N ALA A 22 -1.03 55.12 -13.78
CA ALA A 22 -2.32 54.61 -13.40
C ALA A 22 -2.17 54.06 -11.97
N GLY A 23 -2.69 54.78 -10.99
CA GLY A 23 -2.70 54.34 -9.59
C GLY A 23 -3.70 53.21 -9.44
N ILE A 24 -3.26 52.10 -8.84
CA ILE A 24 -4.16 51.03 -8.38
C ILE A 24 -5.24 51.66 -7.50
N THR A 25 -6.50 51.35 -7.80
CA THR A 25 -7.62 51.77 -6.97
C THR A 25 -7.65 50.96 -5.67
N ALA A 26 -8.13 51.56 -4.57
CA ALA A 26 -8.27 50.84 -3.29
C ALA A 26 -9.12 49.56 -3.46
N THR A 27 -10.12 49.60 -4.33
CA THR A 27 -10.97 48.45 -4.66
C THR A 27 -10.21 47.33 -5.36
N GLU A 28 -9.38 47.63 -6.37
CA GLU A 28 -8.54 46.63 -7.05
C GLU A 28 -7.58 45.94 -6.08
N LEU A 29 -6.96 46.71 -5.17
CA LEU A 29 -6.07 46.16 -4.16
C LEU A 29 -6.81 45.18 -3.22
N VAL A 30 -8.03 45.52 -2.78
CA VAL A 30 -8.83 44.65 -1.91
C VAL A 30 -9.22 43.37 -2.63
N VAL A 31 -9.67 43.44 -3.88
CA VAL A 31 -10.04 42.25 -4.66
C VAL A 31 -8.85 41.31 -4.83
N VAL A 32 -7.67 41.84 -5.16
CA VAL A 32 -6.45 41.04 -5.32
C VAL A 32 -6.08 40.35 -4.00
N ILE A 33 -6.13 41.06 -2.88
CA ILE A 33 -5.87 40.47 -1.56
C ILE A 33 -6.89 39.38 -1.24
N CYS A 34 -8.19 39.60 -1.48
CA CYS A 34 -9.23 38.60 -1.26
C CYS A 34 -8.98 37.33 -2.08
N VAL A 35 -8.64 37.46 -3.36
CA VAL A 35 -8.31 36.31 -4.23
C VAL A 35 -7.09 35.57 -3.72
N ILE A 36 -6.03 36.29 -3.34
CA ILE A 36 -4.80 35.68 -2.77
C ILE A 36 -5.14 34.90 -1.49
N LEU A 37 -5.93 35.48 -0.59
CA LEU A 37 -6.33 34.81 0.66
C LEU A 37 -7.15 33.54 0.40
N ILE A 38 -8.10 33.58 -0.55
CA ILE A 38 -8.89 32.41 -0.93
C ILE A 38 -7.98 31.31 -1.49
N LEU A 39 -7.04 31.66 -2.38
CA LEU A 39 -6.11 30.70 -2.96
C LEU A 39 -5.20 30.06 -1.89
N VAL A 40 -4.66 30.85 -0.97
CA VAL A 40 -3.84 30.33 0.14
C VAL A 40 -4.63 29.35 1.00
N VAL A 41 -5.88 29.68 1.36
CA VAL A 41 -6.73 28.79 2.15
C VAL A 41 -6.99 27.47 1.41
N LEU A 42 -7.32 27.52 0.12
CA LEU A 42 -7.57 26.31 -0.67
C LEU A 42 -6.33 25.40 -0.77
N VAL A 43 -5.14 25.95 -0.99
CA VAL A 43 -3.89 25.19 -1.06
C VAL A 43 -3.59 24.53 0.29
N VAL A 44 -3.70 25.28 1.39
CA VAL A 44 -3.47 24.75 2.75
C VAL A 44 -4.47 23.64 3.08
N VAL A 45 -5.74 23.79 2.72
CA VAL A 45 -6.75 22.73 2.92
C VAL A 45 -6.40 21.47 2.15
N GLN A 46 -5.91 21.57 0.91
CA GLN A 46 -5.51 20.38 0.14
C GLN A 46 -4.28 19.69 0.72
N TRP A 47 -3.31 20.45 1.24
CA TRP A 47 -2.10 19.89 1.85
C TRP A 47 -2.35 19.29 3.24
N THR A 48 -3.29 19.86 4.00
CA THR A 48 -3.66 19.36 5.33
C THR A 48 -4.65 18.22 5.29
N ARG A 49 -5.38 18.04 4.17
CA ARG A 49 -6.20 16.85 3.92
C ARG A 49 -5.31 15.63 3.83
N ARG A 50 -5.19 14.91 4.95
CA ARG A 50 -4.64 13.56 4.95
C ARG A 50 -5.59 12.67 4.14
N PRO A 51 -5.10 11.91 3.15
CA PRO A 51 -5.94 10.92 2.50
C PRO A 51 -6.55 10.01 3.58
N PRO A 52 -7.81 9.55 3.41
CA PRO A 52 -8.41 8.64 4.36
C PRO A 52 -7.45 7.47 4.57
N GLN A 53 -7.16 7.13 5.82
CA GLN A 53 -6.25 6.05 6.21
C GLN A 53 -6.46 4.76 5.40
N ARG A 54 -7.71 4.44 5.09
CA ARG A 54 -8.12 3.30 4.25
C ARG A 54 -7.68 3.41 2.79
N THR A 55 -7.64 4.60 2.20
CA THR A 55 -7.18 4.80 0.81
C THR A 55 -5.69 4.51 0.66
N SER A 56 -4.88 4.89 1.65
CA SER A 56 -3.45 4.57 1.65
C SER A 56 -3.20 3.07 1.78
N CYS A 57 -3.97 2.38 2.63
CA CYS A 57 -3.86 0.91 2.77
C CYS A 57 -4.39 0.18 1.53
N ALA A 58 -5.45 0.68 0.89
CA ALA A 58 -5.93 0.17 -0.39
C ALA A 58 -4.91 0.34 -1.52
N ALA A 59 -4.13 1.42 -1.52
CA ALA A 59 -3.06 1.63 -2.49
C ALA A 59 -1.93 0.60 -2.33
N MET A 60 -1.53 0.28 -1.10
CA MET A 60 -0.56 -0.79 -0.82
C MET A 60 -1.10 -2.16 -1.26
N LEU A 61 -2.36 -2.47 -0.94
CA LEU A 61 -3.01 -3.72 -1.38
C LEU A 61 -3.09 -3.83 -2.90
N SER A 62 -3.36 -2.72 -3.60
CA SER A 62 -3.31 -2.67 -5.07
C SER A 62 -1.91 -2.92 -5.61
N GLY A 63 -0.86 -2.49 -4.91
CA GLY A 63 0.53 -2.80 -5.22
C GLY A 63 0.83 -4.30 -5.08
N ILE A 64 0.33 -4.92 -4.01
CA ILE A 64 0.44 -6.38 -3.80
C ILE A 64 -0.25 -7.13 -4.94
N ALA A 65 -1.47 -6.72 -5.32
CA ALA A 65 -2.21 -7.35 -6.42
C ALA A 65 -1.45 -7.30 -7.76
N LYS A 66 -0.78 -6.18 -8.07
CA LYS A 66 0.07 -6.07 -9.26
C LYS A 66 1.27 -7.01 -9.20
N GLY A 67 1.90 -7.13 -8.03
CA GLY A 67 3.01 -8.07 -7.81
C GLY A 67 2.57 -9.53 -8.00
N LEU A 68 1.42 -9.90 -7.43
CA LEU A 68 0.80 -11.21 -7.61
C LEU A 68 0.54 -11.51 -9.09
N TYR A 69 -0.05 -10.57 -9.83
CA TYR A 69 -0.35 -10.74 -11.25
C TYR A 69 0.92 -10.88 -12.11
N THR A 70 1.94 -10.08 -11.80
CA THR A 70 3.24 -10.15 -12.49
C THR A 70 3.89 -11.52 -12.25
N TYR A 71 3.88 -11.99 -10.99
CA TYR A 71 4.37 -13.33 -10.67
C TYR A 71 3.61 -14.41 -11.45
N ALA A 72 2.27 -14.35 -11.49
CA ALA A 72 1.48 -15.36 -12.18
C ALA A 72 1.78 -15.41 -13.69
N THR A 73 2.00 -14.25 -14.31
CA THR A 73 2.41 -14.17 -15.74
C THR A 73 3.70 -14.94 -16.03
N GLU A 74 4.62 -14.99 -15.06
CA GLU A 74 5.90 -15.70 -15.17
C GLU A 74 5.84 -17.16 -14.68
N ASN A 75 4.76 -17.55 -13.98
CA ASN A 75 4.63 -18.83 -13.29
C ASN A 75 3.39 -19.62 -13.74
N GLY A 76 3.03 -19.49 -15.02
CA GLY A 76 1.96 -20.29 -15.64
C GLY A 76 0.57 -19.98 -15.10
N ASP A 77 0.28 -18.69 -14.87
CA ASP A 77 -1.01 -18.17 -14.42
C ASP A 77 -1.44 -18.59 -13.00
N VAL A 78 -0.52 -19.17 -12.24
CA VAL A 78 -0.72 -19.56 -10.85
C VAL A 78 -0.14 -18.50 -9.92
N TYR A 79 -0.92 -18.07 -8.93
CA TYR A 79 -0.41 -17.15 -7.90
C TYR A 79 0.53 -17.89 -6.92
N PRO A 80 1.38 -17.17 -6.17
CA PRO A 80 2.35 -17.80 -5.27
C PRO A 80 1.69 -18.71 -4.23
N ILE A 81 2.14 -19.96 -4.19
CA ILE A 81 1.79 -20.92 -3.14
C ILE A 81 3.06 -21.69 -2.77
N ALA A 82 3.45 -21.67 -1.50
CA ALA A 82 4.53 -22.49 -1.01
C ALA A 82 4.18 -23.99 -1.08
N ALA A 83 5.17 -24.84 -1.33
CA ALA A 83 4.99 -26.28 -1.35
C ALA A 83 4.50 -26.76 0.04
N HIS A 84 3.41 -27.53 0.05
CA HIS A 84 2.74 -28.08 1.23
C HIS A 84 2.27 -29.50 0.96
N ALA A 85 2.01 -30.24 2.03
CA ALA A 85 1.22 -31.45 1.98
C ALA A 85 -0.16 -31.21 1.33
N PRO A 86 -0.49 -31.91 0.23
CA PRO A 86 -1.76 -31.73 -0.46
C PRO A 86 -2.91 -32.23 0.42
N ALA A 87 -4.05 -31.54 0.33
CA ALA A 87 -5.30 -31.95 0.98
C ALA A 87 -5.77 -33.32 0.49
N ASP A 88 -6.25 -34.15 1.40
CA ASP A 88 -6.75 -35.52 1.17
C ASP A 88 -8.26 -35.60 1.00
N ALA A 89 -9.01 -34.59 1.50
CA ALA A 89 -10.45 -34.49 1.38
C ALA A 89 -10.91 -33.13 0.85
N ASP A 90 -12.15 -33.07 0.37
CA ASP A 90 -12.83 -31.80 0.10
C ASP A 90 -13.03 -31.05 1.43
N GLU A 91 -12.90 -29.72 1.41
CA GLU A 91 -13.13 -28.81 2.55
C GLU A 91 -12.15 -28.92 3.74
N VAL A 92 -11.33 -29.97 3.82
CA VAL A 92 -10.33 -30.15 4.90
C VAL A 92 -8.92 -29.96 4.37
N GLY A 93 -8.23 -28.92 4.85
CA GLY A 93 -6.80 -28.73 4.61
C GLY A 93 -5.97 -29.51 5.64
N ARG A 94 -4.84 -30.10 5.21
CA ARG A 94 -3.88 -30.79 6.11
C ARG A 94 -2.89 -29.82 6.76
N VAL A 95 -2.80 -28.60 6.24
CA VAL A 95 -1.85 -27.60 6.68
C VAL A 95 -2.42 -26.82 7.86
N LYS A 96 -1.71 -26.83 8.97
CA LYS A 96 -1.89 -25.91 10.07
C LYS A 96 -1.23 -24.58 9.71
N TYR A 97 -2.05 -23.57 9.42
CA TYR A 97 -1.57 -22.26 8.96
C TYR A 97 -1.74 -21.11 9.96
N ALA A 98 -2.45 -21.37 11.06
CA ALA A 98 -2.62 -20.45 12.17
C ALA A 98 -3.03 -21.24 13.43
N PRO A 99 -2.81 -20.68 14.64
CA PRO A 99 -1.97 -19.52 14.94
C PRO A 99 -0.47 -19.87 15.07
N GLY A 100 0.40 -18.87 15.08
CA GLY A 100 1.82 -19.03 15.43
C GLY A 100 2.66 -19.64 14.30
N MET A 101 2.20 -19.52 13.06
CA MET A 101 2.89 -20.11 11.91
C MET A 101 3.75 -19.10 11.17
N ILE A 102 3.54 -17.79 11.36
CA ILE A 102 4.36 -16.77 10.70
C ILE A 102 5.80 -16.89 11.21
N GLY A 103 6.72 -17.07 10.28
CA GLY A 103 8.15 -17.19 10.57
C GLY A 103 8.66 -18.62 10.87
N THR A 104 7.81 -19.65 10.95
CA THR A 104 8.25 -21.02 11.33
C THR A 104 9.20 -21.66 10.30
N HIS A 105 8.97 -21.39 9.01
CA HIS A 105 9.79 -21.88 7.90
C HIS A 105 10.48 -20.72 7.17
N ARG A 106 10.93 -19.72 7.93
CA ARG A 106 11.52 -18.51 7.37
C ARG A 106 12.88 -18.73 6.71
N GLY A 107 13.66 -19.68 7.24
CA GLY A 107 15.07 -19.84 6.93
C GLY A 107 15.99 -18.93 7.74
N VAL A 108 17.29 -19.06 7.51
CA VAL A 108 18.41 -18.46 8.23
C VAL A 108 19.27 -17.69 7.23
N ALA A 109 19.78 -16.53 7.66
CA ALA A 109 20.70 -15.72 6.85
C ALA A 109 21.93 -16.55 6.44
N GLY A 110 22.35 -16.41 5.19
CA GLY A 110 23.49 -17.12 4.61
C GLY A 110 23.21 -18.57 4.19
N ASP A 111 22.01 -19.12 4.44
CA ASP A 111 21.58 -20.41 3.89
C ASP A 111 20.29 -20.25 3.08
N PRO A 112 20.39 -20.18 1.74
CA PRO A 112 19.23 -19.96 0.89
C PRO A 112 18.22 -21.12 0.95
N ASN A 113 18.58 -22.32 1.39
CA ASN A 113 17.67 -23.48 1.37
C ASN A 113 16.99 -23.76 2.72
N SER A 114 17.47 -23.14 3.80
CA SER A 114 17.02 -23.38 5.18
C SER A 114 15.52 -23.16 5.47
N GLY A 115 14.81 -22.45 4.59
CA GLY A 115 13.36 -22.19 4.71
C GLY A 115 12.50 -22.86 3.64
N GLU A 116 13.09 -23.67 2.75
CA GLU A 116 12.34 -24.35 1.70
C GLU A 116 11.39 -25.39 2.30
N THR A 117 10.20 -25.53 1.69
CA THR A 117 9.20 -26.53 2.07
C THR A 117 8.91 -27.47 0.91
N THR A 118 8.21 -28.56 1.23
CA THR A 118 7.97 -29.70 0.36
C THR A 118 6.53 -30.19 0.53
N GLU A 119 6.17 -31.22 -0.24
CA GLU A 119 4.87 -31.91 -0.11
C GLU A 119 4.72 -32.74 1.18
N ALA A 120 5.73 -32.76 2.04
CA ALA A 120 5.64 -33.38 3.37
C ALA A 120 5.23 -32.39 4.47
N ASP A 121 5.36 -31.08 4.22
CA ASP A 121 5.18 -30.05 5.26
C ASP A 121 3.70 -29.77 5.54
N THR A 122 3.32 -29.90 6.81
CA THR A 122 1.95 -29.70 7.31
C THR A 122 1.80 -28.47 8.20
N GLU A 123 2.87 -27.70 8.43
CA GLU A 123 2.82 -26.45 9.20
C GLU A 123 3.31 -25.31 8.30
N MET A 124 2.47 -24.30 8.04
CA MET A 124 2.85 -23.27 7.08
C MET A 124 2.07 -21.95 7.23
N SER A 125 2.77 -20.83 7.32
CA SER A 125 2.12 -19.51 7.26
C SER A 125 1.47 -19.26 5.89
N THR A 126 0.41 -18.46 5.84
CA THR A 126 -0.10 -17.92 4.57
C THR A 126 0.72 -16.73 4.08
N THR A 127 1.43 -16.04 4.98
CA THR A 127 2.21 -14.83 4.69
C THR A 127 3.45 -15.11 3.85
N ARG A 128 4.00 -16.32 3.92
CA ARG A 128 5.13 -16.70 3.06
C ARG A 128 4.81 -16.67 1.57
N ASN A 129 3.54 -16.91 1.21
CA ASN A 129 3.08 -16.81 -0.18
C ASN A 129 3.26 -15.37 -0.68
N LEU A 130 3.03 -14.38 0.18
CA LEU A 130 3.32 -12.98 -0.13
C LEU A 130 4.82 -12.68 -0.15
N TRP A 131 5.61 -13.31 0.73
CA TRP A 131 7.07 -13.14 0.75
C TRP A 131 7.75 -13.61 -0.55
N VAL A 132 7.12 -14.48 -1.33
CA VAL A 132 7.58 -14.81 -2.69
C VAL A 132 7.71 -13.56 -3.56
N LEU A 133 6.86 -12.55 -3.39
CA LEU A 133 6.97 -11.30 -4.13
C LEU A 133 8.17 -10.45 -3.67
N VAL A 134 8.61 -10.59 -2.42
CA VAL A 134 9.82 -9.95 -1.91
C VAL A 134 11.05 -10.64 -2.49
N ARG A 135 11.13 -11.97 -2.40
CA ARG A 135 12.30 -12.74 -2.86
C ARG A 135 12.52 -12.63 -4.37
N THR A 136 11.45 -12.51 -5.16
CA THR A 136 11.50 -12.39 -6.63
C THR A 136 11.71 -10.96 -7.09
N GLY A 137 11.74 -9.97 -6.18
CA GLY A 137 11.89 -8.56 -6.52
C GLY A 137 10.63 -7.91 -7.08
N GLY A 138 9.47 -8.59 -7.08
CA GLY A 138 8.20 -8.03 -7.52
C GLY A 138 7.65 -6.93 -6.59
N THR A 139 8.03 -6.96 -5.30
CA THR A 139 7.68 -5.95 -4.30
C THR A 139 8.79 -5.80 -3.25
N SER A 140 8.72 -4.74 -2.45
CA SER A 140 9.60 -4.56 -1.27
C SER A 140 8.85 -4.88 0.02
N PRO A 141 9.52 -5.24 1.14
CA PRO A 141 8.86 -5.48 2.42
C PRO A 141 7.96 -4.32 2.87
N ARG A 142 8.33 -3.09 2.54
CA ARG A 142 7.54 -1.88 2.84
C ARG A 142 6.15 -1.88 2.20
N SER A 143 5.97 -2.54 1.06
CA SER A 143 4.68 -2.64 0.37
C SER A 143 3.65 -3.45 1.15
N PHE A 144 4.07 -4.23 2.14
CA PHE A 144 3.20 -5.06 2.98
C PHE A 144 2.76 -4.36 4.27
N ILE A 145 3.04 -3.06 4.42
CA ILE A 145 2.71 -2.29 5.61
C ILE A 145 1.58 -1.31 5.30
N CYS A 146 0.46 -1.46 6.00
CA CYS A 146 -0.62 -0.49 5.99
C CYS A 146 -0.18 0.73 6.82
N PRO A 147 -0.18 1.96 6.27
CA PRO A 147 0.23 3.16 7.01
C PRO A 147 -0.63 3.47 8.25
N SER A 148 -1.79 2.81 8.37
CA SER A 148 -2.69 2.94 9.52
C SER A 148 -2.43 1.91 10.61
N SER A 149 -1.57 0.92 10.34
CA SER A 149 -1.17 -0.10 11.30
C SER A 149 0.09 0.31 12.08
N PRO A 150 0.33 -0.26 13.27
CA PRO A 150 1.59 -0.10 14.00
C PRO A 150 2.72 -1.02 13.49
N ASP A 151 2.47 -1.80 12.42
CA ASP A 151 3.42 -2.75 11.86
C ASP A 151 4.64 -2.06 11.27
N LYS A 152 5.74 -2.79 11.14
CA LYS A 152 7.01 -2.27 10.61
C LYS A 152 7.48 -3.13 9.46
N ALA A 153 7.97 -2.49 8.40
CA ALA A 153 8.59 -3.24 7.31
C ALA A 153 9.79 -4.03 7.84
N ASN A 154 9.98 -5.24 7.34
CA ASN A 154 11.21 -5.99 7.55
C ASN A 154 12.40 -5.14 7.07
N ASP A 155 13.47 -5.13 7.86
CA ASP A 155 14.63 -4.24 7.72
C ASP A 155 15.94 -4.99 7.48
N GLU A 156 15.87 -6.25 7.06
CA GLU A 156 17.06 -7.05 6.79
C GLU A 156 17.72 -6.66 5.47
N ASP A 157 19.06 -6.73 5.45
CA ASP A 157 19.87 -6.32 4.30
C ASP A 157 19.63 -7.18 3.05
N ASN A 158 19.39 -8.49 3.23
CA ASN A 158 19.15 -9.42 2.13
C ASN A 158 17.84 -10.20 2.30
N PRO A 159 16.68 -9.57 2.03
CA PRO A 159 15.37 -10.20 2.25
C PRO A 159 15.11 -11.39 1.31
N ALA A 160 15.89 -11.53 0.23
CA ALA A 160 15.79 -12.64 -0.72
C ALA A 160 16.28 -13.98 -0.16
N GLU A 161 17.08 -13.98 0.90
CA GLU A 161 17.55 -15.21 1.57
C GLU A 161 16.42 -15.91 2.34
N PHE A 162 15.37 -15.16 2.70
CA PHE A 162 14.28 -15.67 3.54
C PHE A 162 13.07 -16.13 2.74
N ARG A 163 12.18 -16.83 3.41
CA ARG A 163 10.95 -17.38 2.84
C ARG A 163 9.69 -16.84 3.47
N ASP A 164 9.78 -16.10 4.56
CA ASP A 164 8.62 -15.52 5.26
C ASP A 164 9.00 -14.26 6.04
N PHE A 165 7.99 -13.55 6.52
CA PHE A 165 8.13 -12.48 7.50
C PHE A 165 8.61 -13.04 8.85
N ARG A 166 9.28 -12.22 9.66
CA ARG A 166 9.77 -12.66 10.99
C ARG A 166 8.63 -12.90 11.98
N SER A 167 7.57 -12.10 11.87
CA SER A 167 6.40 -12.17 12.75
C SER A 167 5.22 -11.44 12.13
N TRP A 168 4.05 -11.60 12.73
CA TRP A 168 2.84 -10.85 12.40
C TRP A 168 2.98 -9.32 12.47
N LYS A 169 4.02 -8.78 13.14
CA LYS A 169 4.29 -7.33 13.22
C LYS A 169 5.00 -6.77 11.99
N GLU A 170 5.44 -7.65 11.08
CA GLU A 170 6.14 -7.26 9.85
C GLU A 170 5.25 -7.26 8.61
N VAL A 171 3.96 -7.54 8.79
CA VAL A 171 3.00 -7.67 7.70
C VAL A 171 1.63 -7.21 8.16
N SER A 172 1.01 -6.32 7.40
CA SER A 172 -0.32 -5.76 7.68
C SER A 172 -1.45 -6.45 6.93
N TYR A 173 -1.11 -7.27 5.93
CA TYR A 173 -2.06 -7.89 5.02
C TYR A 173 -2.07 -9.41 5.15
N GLY A 174 -3.24 -10.01 4.99
CA GLY A 174 -3.42 -11.45 4.90
C GLY A 174 -3.53 -11.91 3.45
N TYR A 175 -3.29 -13.20 3.23
CA TYR A 175 -3.51 -13.88 1.95
C TYR A 175 -4.61 -14.94 2.12
N GLN A 176 -5.38 -15.17 1.06
CA GLN A 176 -6.29 -16.31 0.94
C GLN A 176 -5.56 -17.59 1.36
N VAL A 177 -6.24 -18.47 2.09
CA VAL A 177 -5.66 -19.77 2.50
C VAL A 177 -5.69 -20.74 1.31
N PRO A 178 -4.54 -21.11 0.71
CA PRO A 178 -4.53 -21.89 -0.53
C PRO A 178 -4.32 -23.40 -0.31
N TYR A 179 -4.34 -23.86 0.95
CA TYR A 179 -3.93 -25.21 1.35
C TYR A 179 -5.04 -26.27 1.30
N GLY A 180 -6.19 -25.91 0.75
CA GLY A 180 -7.29 -26.84 0.47
C GLY A 180 -7.26 -27.35 -0.97
N LYS A 181 -8.13 -28.32 -1.29
CA LYS A 181 -8.20 -28.92 -2.64
C LYS A 181 -8.65 -27.94 -3.73
N HIS A 182 -9.58 -27.05 -3.40
CA HIS A 182 -10.19 -26.08 -4.34
C HIS A 182 -9.70 -24.64 -4.12
N GLY A 183 -8.84 -24.42 -3.13
CA GLY A 183 -8.44 -23.10 -2.68
C GLY A 183 -7.29 -22.47 -3.46
N ARG A 184 -6.87 -23.05 -4.60
CA ARG A 184 -5.68 -22.63 -5.35
C ARG A 184 -5.99 -21.41 -6.24
N PRO A 185 -5.49 -20.21 -5.91
CA PRO A 185 -5.76 -19.02 -6.71
C PRO A 185 -4.98 -19.03 -8.04
N THR A 186 -5.66 -18.70 -9.13
CA THR A 186 -5.09 -18.48 -10.48
C THR A 186 -5.65 -17.20 -11.11
N THR A 187 -5.05 -16.73 -12.20
CA THR A 187 -5.53 -15.54 -12.94
C THR A 187 -6.90 -15.77 -13.61
N GLU A 188 -7.34 -17.02 -13.76
CA GLU A 188 -8.61 -17.43 -14.36
C GLU A 188 -9.76 -17.57 -13.34
N CYS A 189 -9.49 -17.46 -12.04
CA CYS A 189 -10.53 -17.52 -11.02
C CYS A 189 -11.56 -16.36 -11.13
N ASP A 190 -12.72 -16.50 -10.47
CA ASP A 190 -13.74 -15.45 -10.40
C ASP A 190 -13.08 -14.13 -9.93
N PRO A 191 -13.20 -13.01 -10.70
CA PRO A 191 -12.58 -11.73 -10.34
C PRO A 191 -13.10 -11.14 -9.02
N ARG A 192 -14.19 -11.66 -8.47
CA ARG A 192 -14.74 -11.28 -7.16
C ARG A 192 -14.10 -12.06 -6.00
N MET A 193 -13.28 -13.06 -6.28
CA MET A 193 -12.57 -13.82 -5.25
C MET A 193 -11.51 -12.94 -4.58
N ALA A 194 -11.60 -12.82 -3.26
CA ALA A 194 -10.64 -12.02 -2.50
C ALA A 194 -9.34 -12.80 -2.31
N LEU A 195 -8.25 -12.32 -2.92
CA LEU A 195 -6.91 -12.93 -2.80
C LEU A 195 -6.14 -12.44 -1.57
N ALA A 196 -6.28 -11.16 -1.22
CA ALA A 196 -5.60 -10.53 -0.10
C ALA A 196 -6.49 -9.44 0.50
N ALA A 197 -6.34 -9.24 1.81
CA ALA A 197 -7.06 -8.23 2.58
C ALA A 197 -6.19 -7.78 3.75
N ASP A 198 -6.71 -6.96 4.65
CA ASP A 198 -6.05 -6.70 5.92
C ASP A 198 -5.89 -8.02 6.70
N LYS A 199 -4.81 -8.13 7.50
CA LYS A 199 -4.53 -9.37 8.23
C LYS A 199 -5.68 -9.71 9.18
N GLY A 200 -6.16 -10.95 9.09
CA GLY A 200 -7.29 -11.42 9.88
C GLY A 200 -6.93 -11.74 11.34
N PRO A 201 -7.93 -12.01 12.19
CA PRO A 201 -7.76 -12.27 13.61
C PRO A 201 -6.97 -13.56 13.90
N TYR A 202 -7.04 -14.55 13.01
CA TYR A 202 -6.41 -15.85 13.24
C TYR A 202 -4.88 -15.83 13.16
N GLY A 203 -4.30 -14.93 12.36
CA GLY A 203 -2.85 -14.75 12.28
C GLY A 203 -2.35 -13.74 13.31
N ALA A 204 -2.92 -12.53 13.32
CA ALA A 204 -2.39 -11.43 14.13
C ALA A 204 -2.95 -11.37 15.56
N ALA A 205 -4.25 -11.60 15.74
CA ALA A 205 -4.86 -11.48 17.08
C ALA A 205 -4.43 -12.63 17.99
N LEU A 206 -4.31 -13.84 17.46
CA LEU A 206 -3.82 -14.98 18.24
C LEU A 206 -2.34 -14.86 18.61
N GLU A 207 -1.50 -14.35 17.71
CA GLU A 207 -0.07 -14.13 17.99
C GLU A 207 0.18 -12.89 18.87
N SER A 208 -0.79 -11.98 19.01
CA SER A 208 -0.76 -10.89 19.99
C SER A 208 -1.28 -11.29 21.38
N GLY A 209 -1.68 -12.56 21.58
CA GLY A 209 -2.25 -13.05 22.83
C GLY A 209 -3.73 -12.72 23.02
N THR A 210 -4.39 -12.20 21.99
CA THR A 210 -5.84 -11.94 21.99
C THR A 210 -6.60 -13.26 21.88
N LYS A 211 -7.76 -13.35 22.52
CA LYS A 211 -8.61 -14.54 22.49
C LYS A 211 -9.06 -14.82 21.05
N ASN A 212 -8.92 -16.07 20.59
CA ASN A 212 -9.47 -16.51 19.32
C ASN A 212 -10.97 -16.21 19.30
N PRO A 213 -11.50 -15.42 18.34
CA PRO A 213 -12.94 -15.16 18.29
C PRO A 213 -13.73 -16.43 17.92
N GLY A 214 -13.07 -17.50 17.47
CA GLY A 214 -13.69 -18.76 17.05
C GLY A 214 -14.32 -18.64 15.67
N VAL A 215 -15.00 -19.70 15.21
CA VAL A 215 -15.76 -19.64 13.95
C VAL A 215 -16.87 -18.59 14.10
N PRO A 216 -17.04 -17.65 13.14
CA PRO A 216 -18.14 -16.70 13.20
C PRO A 216 -19.49 -17.44 13.25
N THR A 217 -20.27 -17.21 14.30
CA THR A 217 -21.64 -17.74 14.44
C THR A 217 -22.71 -16.70 14.07
N LEU A 218 -22.27 -15.54 13.60
CA LEU A 218 -23.08 -14.37 13.28
C LEU A 218 -23.69 -14.48 11.89
N TRP A 219 -24.94 -14.03 11.74
CA TRP A 219 -25.65 -13.94 10.46
C TRP A 219 -25.44 -12.56 9.81
N PHE A 220 -25.68 -12.46 8.51
CA PHE A 220 -25.40 -11.25 7.71
C PHE A 220 -26.23 -10.00 8.08
N ASP A 221 -27.27 -10.16 8.90
CA ASP A 221 -28.18 -9.10 9.34
C ASP A 221 -27.80 -8.48 10.70
N VAL A 222 -26.79 -9.03 11.39
CA VAL A 222 -26.32 -8.47 12.66
C VAL A 222 -25.52 -7.17 12.46
N PRO A 223 -25.55 -6.23 13.41
CA PRO A 223 -24.82 -4.97 13.34
C PRO A 223 -23.31 -5.17 13.10
N PRO A 224 -22.65 -4.24 12.38
CA PRO A 224 -21.20 -4.30 12.15
C PRO A 224 -20.37 -4.39 13.44
N ASP A 225 -20.85 -3.81 14.53
CA ASP A 225 -20.17 -3.81 15.83
C ASP A 225 -20.07 -5.23 16.43
N ASP A 226 -21.00 -6.13 16.09
CA ASP A 226 -20.94 -7.52 16.55
C ASP A 226 -19.88 -8.32 15.77
N TRP A 227 -19.56 -7.91 14.54
CA TRP A 227 -18.50 -8.51 13.73
C TRP A 227 -17.09 -8.11 14.16
N THR A 228 -16.97 -7.10 15.02
CA THR A 228 -15.71 -6.50 15.46
C THR A 228 -14.65 -7.52 15.93
N PRO A 229 -14.99 -8.58 16.71
CA PRO A 229 -14.01 -9.57 17.13
C PRO A 229 -13.32 -10.33 15.98
N TRP A 230 -13.93 -10.36 14.80
CA TRP A 230 -13.38 -11.01 13.61
C TRP A 230 -12.70 -10.02 12.64
N ASN A 231 -12.70 -8.72 12.97
CA ASN A 231 -12.04 -7.71 12.15
C ASN A 231 -10.52 -7.76 12.30
N SER A 232 -9.84 -7.12 11.35
CA SER A 232 -8.41 -6.92 11.44
C SER A 232 -8.07 -5.98 12.60
N PRO A 233 -6.99 -6.27 13.38
CA PRO A 233 -6.50 -5.32 14.37
C PRO A 233 -6.01 -3.99 13.76
N ASN A 234 -5.77 -3.93 12.45
CA ASN A 234 -5.24 -2.75 11.78
C ASN A 234 -6.26 -1.62 11.59
N HIS A 235 -7.55 -1.89 11.79
CA HIS A 235 -8.64 -0.93 11.56
C HIS A 235 -9.63 -0.84 12.73
N ALA A 236 -9.12 -0.90 13.96
CA ALA A 236 -9.91 -0.81 15.19
C ALA A 236 -11.03 -1.88 15.25
N GLY A 237 -10.63 -3.15 15.11
CA GLY A 237 -11.33 -4.22 15.81
C GLY A 237 -11.16 -4.05 17.32
#